data_AF-A0A924MDS3-F1
#
_entry.id   AF-A0A924MDS3-F1
#
_cell.length_a   1.000
_cell.length_b   1.000
_cell.length_c   1.000
_cell.angle_alpha   90.00
_cell.angle_beta   90.00
_cell.angle_gamma   90.00
#
_symmetry.space_group_name_H-M   'P 1'
#
loop_
_entity.id
_entity.type
_entity.pdbx_description
1 polymer ?
#
loop_
_entity_poly.entity_id
_entity_poly.type
_entity_poly.pdbx_seq_one_letter_code
_entity_poly.pdbx_strand_id
1 'polypeptide(L)'
;MDLQQRINIMVQLGKYMLSNDEDWLYTKEKAARDNAWFTEEFVNLSVSNIANKFLNEEKLTTWVKKYAVNDIISVPKNVGVVMAGNIPLVGFHDFLCVFISGHQQTIKASSKDEVLIKFLVKKLYEWEITIQNYIGFAENLKKCDAYIATGSNNSSRYFDYYFGKYPNIIRKNRTSVAVVDGTETEEDLDKLSNDIQLYFGLGCRNVTKLYVPENYDFIPLLNVLRKFEHYFLYHKYKHNYDYQLTILMMSNKFYMTN
;
A
#
# COMPACT_ATOMS: atom_id res chain seq x y z
N MET A 1 2.02 26.71 -5.42
CA MET A 1 2.69 26.19 -4.22
C MET A 1 4.07 25.73 -4.66
N ASP A 2 5.11 26.38 -4.17
CA ASP A 2 6.51 26.05 -4.50
C ASP A 2 6.91 24.69 -3.91
N LEU A 3 8.09 24.16 -4.25
CA LEU A 3 8.50 22.83 -3.83
C LEU A 3 8.73 22.76 -2.32
N GLN A 4 9.27 23.82 -1.72
CA GLN A 4 9.53 23.86 -0.28
C GLN A 4 8.23 23.82 0.52
N GLN A 5 7.20 24.56 0.08
CA GLN A 5 5.86 24.50 0.65
C GLN A 5 5.26 23.10 0.54
N ARG A 6 5.43 22.42 -0.62
CA ARG A 6 4.98 21.03 -0.83
C ARG A 6 5.68 20.06 0.13
N ILE A 7 6.98 20.21 0.32
CA ILE A 7 7.75 19.41 1.29
C ILE A 7 7.25 19.67 2.71
N ASN A 8 7.15 20.94 3.12
CA ASN A 8 6.79 21.32 4.49
C ASN A 8 5.43 20.76 4.91
N ILE A 9 4.41 20.87 4.03
CA ILE A 9 3.08 20.36 4.36
C ILE A 9 3.01 18.83 4.41
N MET A 10 3.83 18.14 3.60
CA MET A 10 3.97 16.68 3.66
C MET A 10 4.68 16.24 4.95
N VAL A 11 5.70 16.97 5.40
CA VAL A 11 6.35 16.76 6.70
C VAL A 11 5.38 16.98 7.85
N GLN A 12 4.57 18.05 7.80
CA GLN A 12 3.51 18.30 8.78
C GLN A 12 2.49 17.18 8.81
N LEU A 13 2.05 16.68 7.64
CA LEU A 13 1.17 15.52 7.55
C LEU A 13 1.78 14.29 8.21
N GLY A 14 3.08 14.03 8.00
CA GLY A 14 3.80 12.94 8.68
C GLY A 14 3.79 13.06 10.20
N LYS A 15 3.98 14.26 10.75
CA LYS A 15 3.89 14.51 12.19
C LYS A 15 2.46 14.27 12.71
N TYR A 16 1.45 14.74 11.99
CA TYR A 16 0.04 14.52 12.35
C TYR A 16 -0.35 13.05 12.31
N MET A 17 0.12 12.30 11.30
CA MET A 17 -0.11 10.86 11.19
C MET A 17 0.40 10.07 12.40
N LEU A 18 1.44 10.56 13.08
CA LEU A 18 2.01 9.98 14.31
C LEU A 18 1.43 10.57 15.60
N SER A 19 0.50 11.53 15.50
CA SER A 19 -0.11 12.17 16.66
C SER A 19 -1.26 11.34 17.25
N ASN A 20 -1.67 11.72 18.46
CA ASN A 20 -2.85 11.19 19.15
C ASN A 20 -4.07 12.09 18.98
N ASP A 21 -4.17 12.79 17.84
CA ASP A 21 -5.35 13.59 17.50
C ASP A 21 -6.61 12.70 17.47
N GLU A 22 -7.66 13.11 18.18
CA GLU A 22 -8.84 12.27 18.42
C GLU A 22 -9.56 11.90 17.12
N ASP A 23 -9.73 12.85 16.20
CA ASP A 23 -10.36 12.61 14.90
C ASP A 23 -9.53 11.62 14.07
N TRP A 24 -8.21 11.69 14.16
CA TRP A 24 -7.33 10.75 13.47
C TRP A 24 -7.40 9.34 14.06
N LEU A 25 -7.38 9.21 15.39
CA LEU A 25 -7.53 7.92 16.08
C LEU A 25 -8.86 7.27 15.71
N TYR A 26 -9.96 8.02 15.80
CA TYR A 26 -11.29 7.56 15.39
C TYR A 26 -11.32 7.12 13.91
N THR A 27 -10.64 7.84 13.03
CA THR A 27 -10.57 7.50 11.60
C THR A 27 -9.84 6.17 11.37
N LYS A 28 -8.74 5.91 12.10
CA LYS A 28 -8.03 4.62 12.03
C LYS A 28 -8.92 3.47 12.48
N GLU A 29 -9.63 3.63 13.60
CA GLU A 29 -10.58 2.64 14.12
C GLU A 29 -11.75 2.40 13.14
N LYS A 30 -12.28 3.46 12.54
CA LYS A 30 -13.32 3.36 11.51
C LYS A 30 -12.82 2.56 10.31
N ALA A 31 -11.61 2.82 9.81
CA ALA A 31 -11.04 2.06 8.71
C ALA A 31 -10.88 0.57 9.04
N ALA A 32 -10.49 0.23 10.27
CA ALA A 32 -10.37 -1.14 10.74
C ALA A 32 -11.73 -1.86 10.85
N ARG A 33 -12.78 -1.13 11.28
CA ARG A 33 -14.16 -1.66 11.31
C ARG A 33 -14.72 -1.88 9.90
N ASP A 34 -14.52 -0.93 9.00
CA ASP A 34 -15.05 -0.98 7.63
C ASP A 34 -14.33 -2.05 6.79
N ASN A 35 -13.07 -2.38 7.12
CA ASN A 35 -12.31 -3.42 6.45
C ASN A 35 -11.54 -4.29 7.46
N ALA A 36 -12.08 -5.47 7.77
CA ALA A 36 -11.45 -6.41 8.72
C ALA A 36 -10.06 -6.96 8.30
N TRP A 37 -9.52 -6.61 7.13
CA TRP A 37 -8.10 -6.85 6.81
C TRP A 37 -7.17 -5.74 7.32
N PHE A 38 -7.72 -4.59 7.69
CA PHE A 38 -7.01 -3.43 8.22
C PHE A 38 -7.02 -3.49 9.74
N THR A 39 -6.36 -4.49 10.31
CA THR A 39 -6.19 -4.56 11.77
C THR A 39 -5.57 -3.26 12.28
N GLU A 40 -5.83 -2.93 13.54
CA GLU A 40 -5.21 -1.77 14.18
C GLU A 40 -3.68 -1.80 14.02
N GLU A 41 -3.07 -2.97 14.22
CA GLU A 41 -1.64 -3.21 13.98
C GLU A 41 -1.20 -2.78 12.58
N PHE A 42 -1.90 -3.21 11.53
CA PHE A 42 -1.52 -2.92 10.15
C PHE A 42 -1.79 -1.49 9.72
N VAL A 43 -2.85 -0.88 10.24
CA VAL A 43 -3.10 0.55 10.03
C VAL A 43 -1.97 1.35 10.67
N ASN A 44 -1.66 1.09 11.95
CA ASN A 44 -0.58 1.78 12.66
C ASN A 44 0.79 1.55 12.01
N LEU A 45 1.07 0.31 11.55
CA LEU A 45 2.31 0.00 10.83
C LEU A 45 2.43 0.78 9.53
N SER A 46 1.38 0.80 8.71
CA SER A 46 1.37 1.55 7.44
C SER A 46 1.57 3.05 7.69
N VAL A 47 0.83 3.60 8.63
CA VAL A 47 0.89 5.01 9.04
C VAL A 47 2.31 5.37 9.53
N SER A 48 2.88 4.56 10.41
CA SER A 48 4.22 4.76 10.94
C SER A 48 5.28 4.68 9.83
N ASN A 49 5.17 3.71 8.93
CA ASN A 49 6.10 3.59 7.80
C ASN A 49 6.02 4.78 6.86
N ILE A 50 4.81 5.23 6.49
CA ILE A 50 4.62 6.41 5.64
C ILE A 50 5.24 7.64 6.32
N ALA A 51 4.88 7.91 7.57
CA ALA A 51 5.38 9.07 8.30
C ALA A 51 6.91 9.05 8.44
N ASN A 52 7.49 7.92 8.84
CA ASN A 52 8.92 7.83 9.16
C ASN A 52 9.83 7.57 7.96
N LYS A 53 9.31 7.01 6.86
CA LYS A 53 10.11 6.64 5.67
C LYS A 53 9.84 7.56 4.48
N PHE A 54 8.62 8.07 4.31
CA PHE A 54 8.27 8.94 3.17
C PHE A 54 8.19 10.40 3.56
N LEU A 55 7.59 10.71 4.71
CA LEU A 55 7.28 12.09 5.12
C LEU A 55 8.29 12.67 6.13
N ASN A 56 9.31 11.90 6.49
CA ASN A 56 10.43 12.42 7.26
C ASN A 56 11.20 13.45 6.42
N GLU A 57 11.44 14.63 6.99
CA GLU A 57 11.98 15.79 6.27
C GLU A 57 13.32 15.51 5.56
N GLU A 58 14.26 14.88 6.25
CA GLU A 58 15.58 14.56 5.70
C GLU A 58 15.45 13.59 4.52
N LYS A 59 14.67 12.52 4.68
CA LYS A 59 14.46 11.50 3.64
C LYS A 59 13.69 12.04 2.45
N LEU A 60 12.62 12.79 2.70
CA LEU A 60 11.79 13.41 1.67
C LEU A 60 12.62 14.38 0.84
N THR A 61 13.35 15.27 1.51
CA THR A 61 14.23 16.25 0.84
C THR A 61 15.33 15.55 0.05
N THR A 62 15.96 14.53 0.63
CA THR A 62 17.02 13.75 -0.05
C THR A 62 16.48 13.01 -1.26
N TRP A 63 15.29 12.41 -1.18
CA TRP A 63 14.65 11.75 -2.30
C TRP A 63 14.28 12.74 -3.40
N VAL A 64 13.62 13.85 -3.06
CA VAL A 64 13.23 14.89 -4.02
C VAL A 64 14.44 15.45 -4.75
N LYS A 65 15.56 15.75 -4.07
CA LYS A 65 16.79 16.28 -4.68
C LYS A 65 17.40 15.39 -5.77
N LYS A 66 17.10 14.08 -5.76
CA LYS A 66 17.57 13.14 -6.80
C LYS A 66 16.83 13.31 -8.13
N TYR A 67 15.66 13.93 -8.08
CA TYR A 67 14.86 14.24 -9.26
C TYR A 67 14.94 15.75 -9.46
N ALA A 68 15.14 16.21 -10.70
CA ALA A 68 15.14 17.65 -11.03
C ALA A 68 13.70 18.20 -10.98
N VAL A 69 13.06 18.11 -9.81
CA VAL A 69 11.69 18.57 -9.58
C VAL A 69 11.70 20.09 -9.62
N ASN A 70 10.95 20.66 -10.55
CA ASN A 70 10.81 22.10 -10.65
C ASN A 70 10.19 22.66 -9.38
N ASP A 71 10.73 23.79 -8.93
CA ASP A 71 10.20 24.51 -7.78
C ASP A 71 8.74 24.90 -8.02
N ILE A 72 8.50 25.53 -9.18
CA ILE A 72 7.19 25.87 -9.71
C ILE A 72 7.02 25.19 -11.07
N ILE A 73 5.91 24.45 -11.23
CA ILE A 73 5.51 23.91 -12.52
C ILE A 73 4.76 25.00 -13.29
N SER A 74 5.24 25.34 -14.48
CA SER A 74 4.61 26.36 -15.35
C SER A 74 3.27 25.90 -15.94
N VAL A 75 3.15 24.61 -16.27
CA VAL A 75 1.93 24.01 -16.83
C VAL A 75 1.60 22.72 -16.06
N PRO A 76 0.85 22.81 -14.96
CA PRO A 76 0.48 21.63 -14.18
C PRO A 76 -0.45 20.73 -14.98
N LYS A 77 -0.15 19.43 -14.99
CA LYS A 77 -1.01 18.40 -15.57
C LYS A 77 -1.95 17.83 -14.53
N ASN A 78 -3.13 17.40 -14.94
CA ASN A 78 -4.03 16.61 -14.11
C ASN A 78 -3.77 15.11 -14.31
N VAL A 79 -3.29 14.43 -13.27
CA VAL A 79 -3.00 13.00 -13.27
C VAL A 79 -4.18 12.24 -12.65
N GLY A 80 -4.78 11.33 -13.41
CA GLY A 80 -5.79 10.42 -12.89
C GLY A 80 -5.13 9.28 -12.09
N VAL A 81 -5.46 9.12 -10.81
CA VAL A 81 -4.87 8.08 -9.94
C VAL A 81 -5.94 7.09 -9.50
N VAL A 82 -5.83 5.83 -9.91
CA VAL A 82 -6.66 4.73 -9.38
C VAL A 82 -5.86 3.99 -8.31
N MET A 83 -6.31 4.11 -7.06
CA MET A 83 -5.67 3.50 -5.90
C MET A 83 -6.22 2.09 -5.63
N ALA A 84 -5.32 1.16 -5.31
CA ALA A 84 -5.71 -0.12 -4.74
C ALA A 84 -6.12 0.05 -3.25
N GLY A 85 -6.64 -1.01 -2.64
CA GLY A 85 -7.03 -1.00 -1.21
C GLY A 85 -6.91 -2.38 -0.58
N ASN A 86 -5.87 -3.13 -0.97
CA ASN A 86 -5.54 -4.43 -0.41
C ASN A 86 -4.83 -4.32 0.94
N ILE A 87 -4.07 -3.24 1.17
CA ILE A 87 -3.44 -2.89 2.46
C ILE A 87 -3.68 -1.40 2.77
N PRO A 88 -3.61 -0.95 4.03
CA PRO A 88 -3.90 0.43 4.40
C PRO A 88 -2.99 1.44 3.70
N LEU A 89 -3.56 2.50 3.13
CA LEU A 89 -2.85 3.59 2.45
C LEU A 89 -1.90 3.15 1.33
N VAL A 90 -2.19 2.03 0.65
CA VAL A 90 -1.30 1.47 -0.39
C VAL A 90 -1.09 2.44 -1.57
N GLY A 91 -2.08 3.31 -1.85
CA GLY A 91 -2.01 4.34 -2.88
C GLY A 91 -1.23 5.60 -2.50
N PHE A 92 -0.76 5.70 -1.25
CA PHE A 92 -0.16 6.94 -0.72
C PHE A 92 1.10 7.37 -1.47
N HIS A 93 1.92 6.42 -1.93
CA HIS A 93 3.14 6.76 -2.65
C HIS A 93 2.83 7.48 -3.99
N ASP A 94 1.79 7.06 -4.71
CA ASP A 94 1.38 7.73 -5.95
C ASP A 94 0.82 9.12 -5.68
N PHE A 95 0.02 9.23 -4.62
CA PHE A 95 -0.48 10.51 -4.11
C PHE A 95 0.67 11.49 -3.82
N LEU A 96 1.69 11.03 -3.08
CA LEU A 96 2.87 11.82 -2.74
C LEU A 96 3.65 12.21 -3.99
N CYS A 97 3.89 11.28 -4.91
CA CYS A 97 4.65 11.54 -6.13
C CYS A 97 3.99 12.61 -7.01
N VAL A 98 2.68 12.51 -7.23
CA VAL A 98 1.97 13.51 -8.04
C VAL A 98 1.99 14.86 -7.33
N PHE A 99 1.69 14.89 -6.03
CA PHE A 99 1.68 16.12 -5.26
C PHE A 99 3.05 16.80 -5.24
N ILE A 100 4.12 16.09 -4.86
CA ILE A 100 5.46 16.68 -4.72
C ILE A 100 6.02 17.19 -6.05
N SER A 101 5.63 16.56 -7.17
CA SER A 101 5.99 17.00 -8.52
C SER A 101 5.28 18.28 -8.97
N GLY A 102 4.33 18.81 -8.17
CA GLY A 102 3.61 20.05 -8.46
C GLY A 102 2.46 19.88 -9.46
N HIS A 103 2.02 18.66 -9.71
CA HIS A 103 0.89 18.35 -10.59
C HIS A 103 -0.43 18.24 -9.82
N GLN A 104 -1.53 18.37 -10.55
CA GLN A 104 -2.87 18.11 -10.03
C GLN A 104 -3.15 16.61 -10.08
N GLN A 105 -3.98 16.12 -9.16
CA GLN A 105 -4.45 14.74 -9.15
C GLN A 105 -5.95 14.64 -8.97
N THR A 106 -6.57 13.81 -9.81
CA THR A 106 -7.94 13.35 -9.64
C THR A 106 -7.89 11.88 -9.22
N ILE A 107 -8.30 11.59 -8.00
CA ILE A 107 -8.11 10.29 -7.36
C ILE A 107 -9.42 9.51 -7.37
N LYS A 108 -9.36 8.26 -7.80
CA LYS A 108 -10.36 7.23 -7.52
C LYS A 108 -9.81 6.33 -6.42
N ALA A 109 -10.25 6.56 -5.18
CA ALA A 109 -9.88 5.71 -4.06
C ALA A 109 -10.58 4.35 -4.17
N SER A 110 -9.93 3.28 -3.68
CA SER A 110 -10.59 2.01 -3.49
C SER A 110 -11.62 2.15 -2.36
N SER A 111 -12.84 1.63 -2.53
CA SER A 111 -13.84 1.58 -1.45
C SER A 111 -13.38 0.81 -0.22
N LYS A 112 -12.35 -0.04 -0.35
CA LYS A 112 -11.71 -0.76 0.78
C LYS A 112 -10.71 0.07 1.58
N ASP A 113 -10.32 1.26 1.10
CA ASP A 113 -9.27 2.12 1.68
C ASP A 113 -9.55 3.61 1.46
N GLU A 114 -10.82 4.01 1.36
CA GLU A 114 -11.16 5.41 1.10
C GLU A 114 -11.17 6.26 2.37
N VAL A 115 -11.41 5.65 3.53
CA VAL A 115 -11.57 6.33 4.82
C VAL A 115 -10.30 7.08 5.21
N LEU A 116 -9.15 6.40 5.22
CA LEU A 116 -7.87 6.96 5.66
C LEU A 116 -7.41 8.08 4.72
N ILE A 117 -7.34 7.82 3.41
CA ILE A 117 -6.80 8.79 2.46
C ILE A 117 -7.69 10.03 2.31
N LYS A 118 -9.02 9.88 2.31
CA LYS A 118 -9.94 11.02 2.23
C LYS A 118 -9.84 11.90 3.48
N PHE A 119 -9.68 11.31 4.65
CA PHE A 119 -9.50 12.07 5.89
C PHE A 119 -8.19 12.86 5.89
N LEU A 120 -7.06 12.24 5.51
CA LEU A 120 -5.77 12.94 5.43
C LEU A 120 -5.81 14.10 4.43
N VAL A 121 -6.46 13.91 3.27
CA VAL A 121 -6.63 14.98 2.28
C VAL A 121 -7.53 16.10 2.80
N LYS A 122 -8.61 15.77 3.53
CA LYS A 122 -9.44 16.78 4.20
C LYS A 122 -8.60 17.59 5.19
N LYS A 123 -7.73 16.93 5.97
CA LYS A 123 -6.82 17.61 6.91
C LYS A 123 -5.87 18.57 6.20
N LEU A 124 -5.35 18.19 5.02
CA LEU A 124 -4.53 19.07 4.19
C LEU A 124 -5.31 20.31 3.75
N TYR A 125 -6.59 20.18 3.36
CA TYR A 125 -7.43 21.34 3.02
C TYR A 125 -7.70 22.26 4.22
N GLU A 126 -7.80 21.70 5.42
CA GLU A 126 -7.97 22.48 6.66
C GLU A 126 -6.73 23.32 6.97
N TRP A 127 -5.53 22.81 6.73
CA TRP A 127 -4.29 23.55 6.94
C TRP A 127 -3.98 24.55 5.82
N GLU A 128 -4.27 24.19 4.56
CA GLU A 128 -4.00 25.02 3.40
C GLU A 128 -5.08 24.81 2.33
N ILE A 129 -6.04 25.73 2.27
CA ILE A 129 -7.22 25.62 1.40
C ILE A 129 -6.85 25.54 -0.09
N THR A 130 -5.73 26.13 -0.50
CA THR A 130 -5.30 26.10 -1.91
C THR A 130 -4.92 24.70 -2.38
N ILE A 131 -4.75 23.73 -1.48
CA ILE A 131 -4.53 22.31 -1.83
C ILE A 131 -5.72 21.71 -2.60
N GLN A 132 -6.93 22.26 -2.46
CA GLN A 132 -8.08 21.83 -3.28
C GLN A 132 -7.85 22.02 -4.78
N ASN A 133 -6.92 22.90 -5.18
CA ASN A 133 -6.52 23.06 -6.58
C ASN A 133 -5.57 21.97 -7.08
N TYR A 134 -4.99 21.17 -6.18
CA TYR A 134 -4.02 20.12 -6.49
C TYR A 134 -4.59 18.72 -6.31
N ILE A 135 -5.55 18.53 -5.41
CA ILE A 135 -6.06 17.21 -5.05
C ILE A 135 -7.58 17.22 -5.16
N GLY A 136 -8.14 16.21 -5.80
CA GLY A 136 -9.58 16.00 -5.88
C GLY A 136 -9.92 14.51 -5.94
N PHE A 137 -11.13 14.14 -5.51
CA PHE A 137 -11.64 12.78 -5.63
C PHE A 137 -12.78 12.71 -6.65
N ALA A 138 -12.81 11.63 -7.44
CA ALA A 138 -13.89 11.37 -8.39
C ALA A 138 -14.11 9.87 -8.58
N GLU A 139 -15.38 9.48 -8.74
CA GLU A 139 -15.75 8.10 -9.07
C GLU A 139 -15.32 7.68 -10.48
N ASN A 140 -15.23 8.65 -11.39
CA ASN A 140 -14.86 8.44 -12.79
C ASN A 140 -13.74 9.40 -13.18
N LEU A 141 -12.60 8.84 -13.59
CA LEU A 141 -11.45 9.61 -14.06
C LEU A 141 -11.60 9.91 -15.55
N LYS A 142 -12.03 11.13 -15.88
CA LYS A 142 -12.20 11.60 -17.25
C LYS A 142 -11.34 12.83 -17.49
N LYS A 143 -10.80 12.96 -18.71
CA LYS A 143 -10.06 14.15 -19.17
C LYS A 143 -8.83 14.48 -18.31
N CYS A 144 -8.10 13.46 -17.85
CA CYS A 144 -6.78 13.66 -17.25
C CYS A 144 -5.71 13.62 -18.35
N ASP A 145 -4.59 14.30 -18.12
CA ASP A 145 -3.45 14.36 -19.07
C ASP A 145 -2.59 13.09 -19.02
N ALA A 146 -2.58 12.40 -17.89
CA ALA A 146 -1.89 11.14 -17.67
C ALA A 146 -2.61 10.29 -16.62
N TYR A 147 -2.31 8.99 -16.57
CA TYR A 147 -2.97 8.05 -15.67
C TYR A 147 -2.00 7.15 -14.92
N ILE A 148 -2.22 6.98 -13.62
CA ILE A 148 -1.57 5.96 -12.79
C ILE A 148 -2.66 5.03 -12.28
N ALA A 149 -2.62 3.77 -12.66
CA ALA A 149 -3.65 2.82 -12.27
C ALA A 149 -3.04 1.54 -11.68
N THR A 150 -3.39 1.25 -10.43
CA THR A 150 -2.96 0.03 -9.74
C THR A 150 -4.17 -0.82 -9.41
N GLY A 151 -4.11 -2.11 -9.73
CA GLY A 151 -5.20 -3.02 -9.38
C GLY A 151 -4.91 -4.48 -9.71
N SER A 152 -5.97 -5.29 -9.65
CA SER A 152 -5.88 -6.72 -9.96
C SER A 152 -5.57 -6.97 -11.44
N ASN A 153 -5.20 -8.20 -11.80
CA ASN A 153 -5.04 -8.61 -13.20
C ASN A 153 -6.34 -8.40 -13.99
N ASN A 154 -7.50 -8.63 -13.37
CA ASN A 154 -8.79 -8.41 -14.02
C ASN A 154 -9.03 -6.91 -14.30
N SER A 155 -8.81 -6.06 -13.30
CA SER A 155 -8.96 -4.61 -13.42
C SER A 155 -7.97 -4.01 -14.42
N SER A 156 -6.77 -4.59 -14.55
CA SER A 156 -5.74 -4.08 -15.44
C SER A 156 -6.15 -4.10 -16.92
N ARG A 157 -6.94 -5.08 -17.35
CA ARG A 157 -7.47 -5.12 -18.74
C ARG A 157 -8.40 -3.94 -19.02
N TYR A 158 -9.21 -3.58 -18.04
CA TYR A 158 -10.06 -2.39 -18.11
C TYR A 158 -9.19 -1.13 -18.14
N PHE A 159 -8.19 -1.02 -17.27
CA PHE A 159 -7.27 0.14 -17.29
C PHE A 159 -6.54 0.28 -18.62
N ASP A 160 -6.05 -0.82 -19.21
CA ASP A 160 -5.40 -0.83 -20.52
C ASP A 160 -6.36 -0.29 -21.59
N TYR A 161 -7.62 -0.73 -21.60
CA TYR A 161 -8.62 -0.27 -22.57
C TYR A 161 -8.98 1.21 -22.43
N TYR A 162 -9.22 1.70 -21.20
CA TYR A 162 -9.68 3.08 -20.97
C TYR A 162 -8.53 4.11 -20.98
N PHE A 163 -7.38 3.74 -20.42
CA PHE A 163 -6.26 4.66 -20.16
C PHE A 163 -5.05 4.43 -21.07
N GLY A 164 -4.96 3.29 -21.76
CA GLY A 164 -3.80 2.93 -22.58
C GLY A 164 -3.48 3.91 -23.72
N LYS A 165 -4.47 4.69 -24.17
CA LYS A 165 -4.31 5.75 -25.18
C LYS A 165 -3.67 7.05 -24.68
N TYR A 166 -3.49 7.19 -23.37
CA TYR A 166 -2.85 8.35 -22.73
C TYR A 166 -1.49 7.94 -22.15
N PRO A 167 -0.59 8.88 -21.82
CA PRO A 167 0.58 8.57 -20.99
C PRO A 167 0.14 7.90 -19.69
N ASN A 168 0.63 6.69 -19.41
CA ASN A 168 0.13 5.91 -18.29
C ASN A 168 1.18 5.04 -17.60
N ILE A 169 0.92 4.75 -16.33
CA ILE A 169 1.58 3.71 -15.53
C ILE A 169 0.49 2.75 -15.06
N ILE A 170 0.37 1.58 -15.70
CA ILE A 170 -0.59 0.55 -15.31
C ILE A 170 0.16 -0.58 -14.57
N ARG A 171 -0.09 -0.68 -13.26
CA ARG A 171 0.49 -1.72 -12.39
C ARG A 171 -0.52 -2.86 -12.20
N LYS A 172 -0.13 -4.03 -12.70
CA LYS A 172 -0.85 -5.31 -12.54
C LYS A 172 -0.41 -6.02 -11.26
N ASN A 173 -1.12 -7.09 -10.89
CA ASN A 173 -0.68 -7.93 -9.78
C ASN A 173 0.69 -8.54 -10.10
N ARG A 174 1.51 -8.69 -9.06
CA ARG A 174 2.84 -9.31 -9.09
C ARG A 174 2.92 -10.33 -7.96
N THR A 175 3.67 -11.39 -8.21
CA THR A 175 3.97 -12.43 -7.23
C THR A 175 5.45 -12.30 -6.90
N SER A 176 5.78 -12.07 -5.63
CA SER A 176 7.16 -12.12 -5.19
C SER A 176 7.54 -13.56 -4.92
N VAL A 177 8.79 -13.88 -5.26
CA VAL A 177 9.35 -15.22 -5.15
C VAL A 177 10.60 -15.12 -4.29
N ALA A 178 10.74 -16.01 -3.30
CA ALA A 178 12.01 -16.21 -2.63
C ALA A 178 12.64 -17.51 -3.11
N VAL A 179 13.97 -17.51 -3.24
CA VAL A 179 14.78 -18.68 -3.55
C VAL A 179 15.58 -18.96 -2.30
N VAL A 180 15.39 -20.14 -1.73
CA VAL A 180 16.10 -20.62 -0.56
C VAL A 180 16.84 -21.90 -0.95
N ASP A 181 18.04 -22.11 -0.43
CA ASP A 181 18.91 -23.24 -0.80
C ASP A 181 19.19 -24.21 0.36
N GLY A 182 18.64 -23.96 1.54
CA GLY A 182 18.82 -24.79 2.73
C GLY A 182 19.98 -24.36 3.62
N THR A 183 20.72 -23.32 3.25
CA THR A 183 21.79 -22.73 4.08
C THR A 183 21.31 -21.52 4.90
N GLU A 184 20.04 -21.15 4.79
CA GLU A 184 19.44 -20.04 5.53
C GLU A 184 19.57 -20.24 7.03
N THR A 185 19.96 -19.18 7.73
CA THR A 185 19.93 -19.16 9.20
C THR A 185 18.50 -19.00 9.71
N GLU A 186 18.29 -19.29 11.00
CA GLU A 186 17.00 -18.99 11.65
C GLU A 186 16.61 -17.51 11.52
N GLU A 187 17.59 -16.60 11.56
CA GLU A 187 17.35 -15.16 11.38
C GLU A 187 16.89 -14.83 9.95
N ASP A 188 17.46 -15.48 8.93
CA ASP A 188 17.04 -15.31 7.54
C ASP A 188 15.61 -15.80 7.33
N LEU A 189 15.28 -16.96 7.92
CA LEU A 189 13.93 -17.52 7.87
C LEU A 189 12.92 -16.66 8.65
N ASP A 190 13.30 -16.06 9.79
CA ASP A 190 12.43 -15.11 10.50
C ASP A 190 12.14 -13.88 9.64
N LYS A 191 13.14 -13.31 8.95
CA LYS A 191 12.93 -12.21 8.02
C LYS A 191 11.99 -12.60 6.89
N LEU A 192 12.19 -13.78 6.30
CA LEU A 192 11.32 -14.35 5.27
C LEU A 192 9.88 -14.57 5.77
N SER A 193 9.69 -14.94 7.04
CA SER A 193 8.34 -15.08 7.62
C SER A 193 7.56 -13.76 7.54
N ASN A 194 8.22 -12.62 7.78
CA ASN A 194 7.60 -11.30 7.65
C ASN A 194 7.27 -11.01 6.18
N ASP A 195 8.18 -11.31 5.25
CA ASP A 195 7.95 -11.11 3.81
C ASP A 195 6.78 -11.96 3.30
N ILE A 196 6.53 -13.13 3.88
CA ILE A 196 5.37 -13.97 3.55
C ILE A 196 4.09 -13.43 4.20
N GLN A 197 4.10 -13.20 5.52
CA GLN A 197 2.87 -13.12 6.31
C GLN A 197 2.41 -11.68 6.61
N LEU A 198 3.28 -10.66 6.53
CA LEU A 198 2.88 -9.29 6.83
C LEU A 198 1.67 -8.86 5.97
N TYR A 199 0.71 -8.15 6.57
CA TYR A 199 -0.58 -7.84 5.95
C TYR A 199 -1.39 -9.07 5.52
N PHE A 200 -1.28 -10.19 6.26
CA PHE A 200 -1.87 -11.48 5.91
C PHE A 200 -1.45 -12.00 4.51
N GLY A 201 -0.30 -11.58 4.00
CA GLY A 201 0.15 -11.91 2.64
C GLY A 201 -0.62 -11.19 1.53
N LEU A 202 -1.41 -10.15 1.84
CA LEU A 202 -2.25 -9.43 0.86
C LEU A 202 -1.51 -8.33 0.10
N GLY A 203 -0.27 -8.03 0.44
CA GLY A 203 0.57 -7.07 -0.26
C GLY A 203 1.11 -7.61 -1.59
N CYS A 204 1.20 -6.76 -2.61
CA CYS A 204 1.76 -7.13 -3.92
C CYS A 204 3.25 -7.47 -3.90
N ARG A 205 3.92 -7.25 -2.76
CA ARG A 205 5.32 -7.57 -2.51
C ARG A 205 5.50 -8.74 -1.55
N ASN A 206 4.42 -9.32 -1.01
CA ASN A 206 4.55 -10.50 -0.19
C ASN A 206 5.06 -11.69 -1.01
N VAL A 207 5.90 -12.52 -0.39
CA VAL A 207 6.39 -13.76 -0.98
C VAL A 207 5.25 -14.77 -1.01
N THR A 208 4.87 -15.20 -2.20
CA THR A 208 3.75 -16.14 -2.43
C THR A 208 4.21 -17.40 -3.16
N LYS A 209 5.51 -17.51 -3.47
CA LYS A 209 6.13 -18.69 -4.06
C LYS A 209 7.55 -18.84 -3.52
N LEU A 210 7.93 -20.08 -3.21
CA LEU A 210 9.27 -20.46 -2.82
C LEU A 210 9.85 -21.40 -3.88
N TYR A 211 11.12 -21.19 -4.23
CA TYR A 211 11.93 -22.20 -4.89
C TYR A 211 12.92 -22.75 -3.87
N VAL A 212 12.99 -24.09 -3.80
CA VAL A 212 13.81 -24.85 -2.84
C VAL A 212 14.52 -25.99 -3.59
N PRO A 213 15.64 -26.53 -3.08
CA PRO A 213 16.23 -27.77 -3.58
C PRO A 213 15.29 -28.96 -3.45
N GLU A 214 15.58 -30.02 -4.19
CA GLU A 214 14.92 -31.31 -3.97
C GLU A 214 15.16 -31.80 -2.53
N ASN A 215 14.12 -32.34 -1.90
CA ASN A 215 14.14 -32.82 -0.52
C ASN A 215 14.44 -31.75 0.55
N TYR A 216 14.14 -30.46 0.27
CA TYR A 216 14.26 -29.38 1.25
C TYR A 216 13.41 -29.66 2.52
N ASP A 217 14.03 -29.47 3.68
CA ASP A 217 13.35 -29.60 4.98
C ASP A 217 12.58 -28.31 5.30
N PHE A 218 11.25 -28.39 5.27
CA PHE A 218 10.38 -27.26 5.58
C PHE A 218 10.14 -27.06 7.07
N ILE A 219 10.59 -27.95 7.95
CA ILE A 219 10.33 -27.85 9.39
C ILE A 219 10.88 -26.54 10.00
N PRO A 220 12.13 -26.10 9.71
CA PRO A 220 12.63 -24.81 10.20
C PRO A 220 11.78 -23.63 9.75
N LEU A 221 11.34 -23.62 8.48
CA LEU A 221 10.48 -22.57 7.95
C LEU A 221 9.10 -22.58 8.63
N LEU A 222 8.47 -23.74 8.81
CA LEU A 222 7.16 -23.84 9.48
C LEU A 222 7.22 -23.35 10.93
N ASN A 223 8.33 -23.59 11.62
CA ASN A 223 8.54 -23.11 12.99
C ASN A 223 8.56 -21.58 13.06
N VAL A 224 9.31 -20.90 12.19
CA VAL A 224 9.35 -19.42 12.20
C VAL A 224 8.01 -18.82 11.75
N LEU A 225 7.26 -19.48 10.86
CA LEU A 225 5.91 -19.04 10.44
C LEU A 225 4.87 -19.07 11.58
N ARG A 226 5.14 -19.75 12.70
CA ARG A 226 4.29 -19.70 13.91
C ARG A 226 4.34 -18.35 14.62
N LYS A 227 5.30 -17.49 14.31
CA LYS A 227 5.34 -16.10 14.77
C LYS A 227 4.01 -15.37 14.57
N PHE A 228 3.28 -15.70 13.51
CA PHE A 228 2.00 -15.09 13.17
C PHE A 228 0.78 -16.00 13.45
N GLU A 229 0.91 -17.01 14.34
CA GLU A 229 -0.19 -17.92 14.71
C GLU A 229 -1.41 -17.16 15.27
N HIS A 230 -1.17 -16.05 15.96
CA HIS A 230 -2.23 -15.15 16.45
C HIS A 230 -3.15 -14.63 15.33
N TYR A 231 -2.78 -14.72 14.05
CA TYR A 231 -3.67 -14.37 12.95
C TYR A 231 -4.94 -15.23 12.90
N PHE A 232 -4.90 -16.44 13.44
CA PHE A 232 -6.09 -17.29 13.56
C PHE A 232 -7.16 -16.75 14.50
N LEU A 233 -6.83 -15.75 15.33
CA LEU A 233 -7.81 -15.02 16.14
C LEU A 233 -8.68 -14.08 15.29
N TYR A 234 -8.25 -13.71 14.08
CA TYR A 234 -9.05 -12.90 13.15
C TYR A 234 -9.95 -13.81 12.31
N HIS A 235 -11.27 -13.76 12.57
CA HIS A 235 -12.27 -14.58 11.88
C HIS A 235 -12.14 -14.57 10.35
N LYS A 236 -11.88 -13.41 9.75
CA LYS A 236 -11.75 -13.29 8.29
C LYS A 236 -10.55 -14.04 7.74
N TYR A 237 -9.42 -13.99 8.44
CA TYR A 237 -8.23 -14.77 8.07
C TYR A 237 -8.47 -16.25 8.29
N LYS A 238 -8.99 -16.65 9.46
CA LYS A 238 -9.29 -18.05 9.79
C LYS A 238 -10.23 -18.70 8.77
N HIS A 239 -11.34 -18.04 8.43
CA HIS A 239 -12.27 -18.55 7.41
C HIS A 239 -11.61 -18.70 6.04
N ASN A 240 -10.77 -17.73 5.63
CA ASN A 240 -10.05 -17.84 4.36
C ASN A 240 -9.04 -19.01 4.38
N TYR A 241 -8.33 -19.19 5.49
CA TYR A 241 -7.41 -20.31 5.67
C TYR A 241 -8.12 -21.66 5.60
N ASP A 242 -9.19 -21.85 6.38
CA ASP A 242 -9.93 -23.11 6.44
C ASP A 242 -10.55 -23.48 5.09
N TYR A 243 -11.03 -22.47 4.35
CA TYR A 243 -11.54 -22.65 3.00
C TYR A 243 -10.44 -23.14 2.05
N GLN A 244 -9.26 -22.51 2.05
CA GLN A 244 -8.14 -22.93 1.18
C GLN A 244 -7.60 -24.31 1.57
N LEU A 245 -7.48 -24.59 2.86
CA LEU A 245 -7.08 -25.90 3.37
C LEU A 245 -8.06 -27.00 2.91
N THR A 246 -9.36 -26.74 3.01
CA THR A 246 -10.41 -27.66 2.55
C THR A 246 -10.26 -27.95 1.05
N ILE A 247 -10.01 -26.93 0.22
CA ILE A 247 -9.77 -27.13 -1.22
C ILE A 247 -8.55 -28.02 -1.47
N LEU A 248 -7.45 -27.81 -0.75
CA LEU A 248 -6.24 -28.62 -0.89
C LEU A 248 -6.50 -30.08 -0.54
N MET A 249 -7.19 -30.32 0.59
CA MET A 249 -7.60 -31.66 1.03
C MET A 249 -8.51 -32.35 0.01
N MET A 250 -9.56 -31.67 -0.45
CA MET A 250 -10.50 -32.22 -1.44
C MET A 250 -9.85 -32.48 -2.80
N SER A 251 -8.80 -31.73 -3.14
CA SER A 251 -8.07 -31.87 -4.40
C SER A 251 -6.93 -32.89 -4.32
N ASN A 252 -6.74 -33.58 -3.18
CA ASN A 252 -5.60 -34.47 -2.92
C ASN A 252 -4.23 -33.83 -3.25
N LYS A 253 -4.10 -32.51 -3.01
CA LYS A 253 -2.83 -31.81 -3.17
C LYS A 253 -2.01 -31.97 -1.90
N PHE A 254 -0.72 -32.26 -2.05
CA PHE A 254 0.20 -32.26 -0.91
C PHE A 254 0.22 -30.87 -0.26
N TYR A 255 0.14 -30.84 1.06
CA TYR A 255 0.26 -29.64 1.87
C TYR A 255 0.98 -29.95 3.17
N MET A 256 1.60 -28.93 3.76
CA MET A 256 2.09 -28.95 5.13
C MET A 256 1.40 -27.80 5.89
N THR A 257 1.10 -28.01 7.16
CA THR A 257 0.53 -27.00 8.06
C THR A 257 1.42 -26.91 9.30
N ASN A 258 1.57 -25.70 9.82
CA ASN A 258 2.18 -25.44 11.12
C ASN A 258 1.21 -25.69 12.27
#